data_AF-A0AAP3M4I4-F1
#
_entry.id   AF-A0AAP3M4I4-F1
#
_cell.length_a   1.000
_cell.length_b   1.000
_cell.length_c   1.000
_cell.angle_alpha   90.00
_cell.angle_beta   90.00
_cell.angle_gamma   90.00
#
_symmetry.space_group_name_H-M   'P 1'
#
loop_
_entity.id
_entity.type
_entity.pdbx_description
1 polymer ?
#
loop_
_entity_poly.entity_id
_entity_poly.type
_entity_poly.pdbx_seq_one_letter_code
_entity_poly.pdbx_strand_id
1 'polypeptide(L)' 'MNKPSLQVMNYIALVQSSVIAIDEVPAYLKADVEKWLAFFKNGKVGGEDNGLAN' A
#
# COMPACT_ATOMS: atom_id res chain seq x y z
N MET A 1 -12.60 -3.12 -2.52
CA MET A 1 -11.21 -3.40 -2.11
C MET A 1 -11.18 -3.82 -0.64
N ASN A 2 -10.60 -4.97 -0.31
CA ASN A 2 -10.39 -5.34 1.10
C ASN A 2 -9.40 -4.36 1.72
N LYS A 3 -9.67 -3.88 2.93
CA LYS A 3 -8.80 -2.97 3.68
C LYS A 3 -7.41 -3.61 3.86
N PRO A 4 -6.32 -2.82 3.92
CA PRO A 4 -5.00 -3.35 4.22
C PRO A 4 -5.02 -4.02 5.60
N SER A 5 -4.25 -5.10 5.74
CA SER A 5 -4.03 -5.68 7.07
C SER A 5 -3.24 -4.69 7.94
N LEU A 6 -3.34 -4.83 9.27
CA LEU A 6 -2.55 -4.02 10.20
C LEU A 6 -1.05 -4.13 9.93
N GLN A 7 -0.60 -5.32 9.53
CA GLN A 7 0.80 -5.55 9.19
C GLN A 7 1.23 -4.74 7.96
N VAL A 8 0.42 -4.73 6.89
CA VAL A 8 0.67 -3.91 5.70
C VAL A 8 0.68 -2.42 6.06
N MET A 9 -0.26 -1.96 6.89
CA MET A 9 -0.30 -0.57 7.36
C MET A 9 0.94 -0.16 8.15
N ASN A 10 1.46 -1.04 9.01
CA ASN A 10 2.69 -0.75 9.76
C ASN A 10 3.88 -0.55 8.83
N TYR A 11 4.05 -1.40 7.82
CA TYR A 11 5.15 -1.25 6.85
C TYR A 11 4.99 0.01 5.98
N ILE A 12 3.77 0.35 5.58
CA ILE A 12 3.50 1.61 4.88
C ILE A 12 3.95 2.81 5.72
N ALA A 13 3.60 2.83 7.02
CA ALA A 13 3.99 3.91 7.92
C ALA A 13 5.52 4.02 8.07
N LEU A 14 6.21 2.89 8.18
CA LEU A 14 7.68 2.85 8.28
C LEU A 14 8.35 3.37 6.99
N VAL A 15 7.85 2.96 5.81
CA VAL A 15 8.36 3.42 4.51
C VAL A 15 8.09 4.92 4.32
N GLN A 16 6.87 5.41 4.61
CA GLN A 16 6.54 6.83 4.49
C GLN A 16 7.33 7.71 5.47
N SER A 17 7.66 7.18 6.65
CA SER A 17 8.51 7.85 7.64
C SER A 17 10.01 7.76 7.32
N SER A 18 10.38 7.16 6.17
CA SER A 18 11.77 6.92 5.75
C SER A 18 12.61 6.14 6.77
N VAL A 19 11.97 5.35 7.64
CA VAL A 19 12.65 4.49 8.61
C VAL A 19 13.27 3.28 7.91
N ILE A 20 12.60 2.79 6.88
CA ILE A 20 13.06 1.71 6.01
C ILE A 20 12.78 2.06 4.54
N ALA A 21 13.55 1.47 3.63
CA ALA A 21 13.26 1.46 2.20
C ALA A 21 12.23 0.37 1.83
N ILE A 22 11.58 0.51 0.67
CA ILE A 22 10.62 -0.49 0.17
C ILE A 22 11.26 -1.88 -0.05
N ASP A 23 12.56 -1.93 -0.34
CA ASP A 23 13.30 -3.18 -0.53
C ASP A 23 13.56 -3.95 0.78
N GLU A 24 13.37 -3.30 1.93
CA GLU A 24 13.48 -3.90 3.25
C GLU A 24 12.15 -4.50 3.75
N VAL A 25 11.06 -4.29 3.00
CA VAL A 25 9.77 -4.93 3.28
C VAL A 25 9.85 -6.42 2.93
N PRO A 26 9.35 -7.33 3.80
CA PRO A 26 9.31 -8.75 3.48
C PRO A 26 8.64 -9.05 2.14
N ALA A 27 9.24 -9.93 1.34
CA ALA A 27 8.82 -10.17 -0.04
C ALA A 27 7.32 -10.52 -0.19
N TYR A 28 6.75 -11.25 0.77
CA TYR A 28 5.34 -11.63 0.78
C TYR A 28 4.37 -10.47 1.06
N LEU A 29 4.86 -9.31 1.54
CA LEU A 29 4.08 -8.09 1.79
C LEU A 29 4.38 -6.97 0.79
N LYS A 30 5.52 -7.03 0.10
CA LYS A 30 6.04 -5.93 -0.71
C LYS A 30 5.03 -5.44 -1.75
N ALA A 31 4.40 -6.37 -2.49
CA ALA A 31 3.40 -6.03 -3.51
C ALA A 31 2.17 -5.31 -2.93
N ASP A 32 1.69 -5.73 -1.76
CA ASP A 32 0.57 -5.06 -1.09
C ASP A 32 0.97 -3.68 -0.58
N VAL A 33 2.15 -3.55 0.02
CA VAL A 33 2.68 -2.26 0.51
C VAL A 33 2.85 -1.28 -0.66
N GLU A 34 3.43 -1.69 -1.79
CA GLU A 34 3.59 -0.86 -2.99
C GLU A 34 2.25 -0.39 -3.55
N LYS A 35 1.27 -1.30 -3.63
CA LYS A 35 -0.08 -1.00 -4.10
C LYS A 35 -0.77 0.06 -3.24
N TRP A 36 -0.68 -0.06 -1.92
CA TRP A 36 -1.29 0.90 -1.00
C TRP A 36 -0.53 2.22 -0.93
N LEU A 37 0.80 2.21 -1.01
CA LEU A 37 1.59 3.44 -1.14
C LEU A 37 1.20 4.21 -2.40
N ALA A 38 1.01 3.53 -3.54
CA ALA A 38 0.54 4.13 -4.77
C ALA A 38 -0.88 4.70 -4.62
N PHE A 39 -1.78 3.98 -3.95
CA PHE A 39 -3.13 4.46 -3.64
C PHE A 39 -3.12 5.74 -2.80
N PHE A 40 -2.37 5.76 -1.70
CA PHE A 40 -2.30 6.93 -0.82
C PHE A 40 -1.67 8.15 -1.50
N LYS A 41 -0.75 7.94 -2.45
CA LYS A 41 -0.11 9.03 -3.20
C LYS A 41 -0.98 9.59 -4.32
N ASN A 42 -1.62 8.70 -5.09
CA ASN A 42 -2.26 9.07 -6.36
C ASN A 42 -3.80 9.02 -6.30
N GLY A 43 -4.39 8.59 -5.18
CA GLY A 43 -5.83 8.36 -5.05
C GLY A 43 -6.39 7.25 -5.94
N LYS A 44 -5.53 6.53 -6.68
CA LYS A 44 -5.92 5.49 -7.63
C LYS A 44 -5.18 4.19 -7.33
N VAL A 45 -5.95 3.12 -7.23
CA VAL A 45 -5.43 1.74 -7.32
C VAL A 45 -5.53 1.37 -8.80
N GLY A 46 -4.47 0.88 -9.42
CA GLY A 46 -4.54 0.44 -10.82
C GLY A 46 -5.60 -0.64 -11.07
N GLY A 47 -6.27 -0.54 -12.22
CA GLY A 47 -7.36 -1.41 -12.70
C GLY A 47 -8.67 -0.64 -12.86
N GLU A 48 -9.25 -0.66 -14.06
CA GLU A 48 -10.55 -0.03 -14.40
C GLU A 48 -11.58 -0.23 -13.28
N ASP A 49 -12.15 0.88 -12.81
CA ASP A 49 -13.30 1.04 -11.91
C ASP A 49 -13.67 -0.14 -10.99
N ASN A 50 -13.16 -0.14 -9.76
CA ASN A 50 -13.49 -1.14 -8.73
C ASN A 50 -14.22 -0.56 -7.50
N GLY A 51 -15.34 0.12 -7.74
CA GLY A 51 -16.38 0.27 -6.72
C GLY A 51 -16.30 1.52 -5.84
N LEU A 52 -15.93 2.66 -6.41
CA LEU A 52 -16.23 3.98 -5.85
C LEU A 52 -17.27 4.69 -6.74
N ALA A 53 -18.43 4.07 -6.90
CA ALA A 53 -19.67 4.80 -7.18
C ALA A 53 -20.40 4.92 -5.84
N ASN A 54 -20.81 6.16 -5.52
CA ASN A 54 -21.61 6.53 -4.34
C ASN A 54 -22.77 5.56 -4.07
#